data_AF-A0A6N0LFJ3-F1
#
_entry.id   AF-A0A6N0LFJ3-F1
#
_cell.length_a   1.000
_cell.length_b   1.000
_cell.length_c   1.000
_cell.angle_alpha   90.00
_cell.angle_beta   90.00
_cell.angle_gamma   90.00
#
_symmetry.space_group_name_H-M   'P 1'
#
loop_
_entity.id
_entity.type
_entity.pdbx_description
1 polymer ?
#
loop_
_entity_poly.entity_id
_entity_poly.type
_entity_poly.pdbx_seq_one_letter_code
_entity_poly.pdbx_strand_id
1 'polypeptide(L)'
;MLEELQRLQGHIGVLKTRLAHLEHENTSLREEQETSNARYQNQIEQKNSVITQKQQEIEGLTQKLSETRGQFQQLNQDATALADRYSRLEKSCTDLKNRFQEILAERNELRAVKEKLLLDQRHAQQEIQRLNQEAERLTQKNESAKAKVEVIIQRLAILGTAQDQNAQEIQQLAHPTEVTEEASS
;
A
#
# COMPACT_ATOMS: atom_id res chain seq x y z
N MET A 1 -65.38 -57.76 -103.87
CA MET A 1 -66.40 -57.70 -102.80
C MET A 1 -66.14 -58.66 -101.64
N LEU A 2 -66.19 -59.99 -101.76
CA LEU A 2 -66.00 -60.88 -100.59
C LEU A 2 -64.56 -60.88 -100.04
N GLU A 3 -63.56 -60.94 -100.92
CA GLU A 3 -62.14 -60.91 -100.55
C GLU A 3 -61.72 -59.57 -99.94
N GLU A 4 -62.26 -58.46 -100.43
CA GLU A 4 -62.02 -57.13 -99.86
C GLU A 4 -62.59 -57.00 -98.46
N LEU A 5 -63.77 -57.59 -98.21
CA LEU A 5 -64.41 -57.64 -96.89
C LEU A 5 -63.59 -58.49 -95.92
N GLN A 6 -63.07 -59.64 -96.36
CA GLN A 6 -62.16 -60.47 -95.57
C GLN A 6 -60.84 -59.75 -95.25
N ARG A 7 -60.27 -59.03 -96.22
CA ARG A 7 -59.07 -58.20 -96.00
C ARG A 7 -59.32 -57.08 -94.99
N LEU A 8 -60.47 -56.41 -95.08
CA LEU A 8 -60.86 -55.35 -94.15
C LEU A 8 -61.07 -55.90 -92.73
N GLN A 9 -61.69 -57.08 -92.60
CA GLN A 9 -61.85 -57.78 -91.32
C GLN A 9 -60.50 -58.15 -90.70
N GLY A 10 -59.54 -58.62 -91.51
CA GLY A 10 -58.17 -58.88 -91.05
C GLY A 10 -57.46 -57.62 -90.55
N HIS A 11 -57.56 -56.51 -91.30
CA HIS A 11 -57.01 -55.22 -90.89
C HIS A 11 -57.65 -54.70 -89.58
N ILE A 12 -58.97 -54.83 -89.43
CA ILE A 12 -59.69 -54.47 -88.19
C ILE A 12 -59.20 -55.33 -87.02
N GLY A 13 -58.96 -56.63 -87.24
CA GLY A 13 -58.40 -57.52 -86.22
C GLY A 13 -57.03 -57.05 -85.73
N VAL A 14 -56.11 -56.75 -86.66
CA VAL A 14 -54.77 -56.23 -86.34
C VAL A 14 -54.85 -54.89 -85.58
N LEU A 15 -55.72 -53.98 -86.02
CA LEU A 15 -55.91 -52.69 -85.36
C LEU A 15 -56.46 -52.85 -83.94
N LYS A 16 -57.39 -53.77 -83.69
CA LYS A 16 -57.90 -54.07 -82.35
C LYS A 16 -56.80 -54.60 -81.42
N THR A 17 -55.97 -55.52 -81.91
CA THR A 17 -54.85 -56.04 -81.13
C THR A 17 -53.84 -54.94 -80.82
N ARG A 18 -53.54 -54.06 -81.78
CA ARG A 18 -52.63 -52.93 -81.55
C ARG A 18 -53.21 -51.91 -80.56
N LEU A 19 -54.50 -51.63 -80.65
CA LEU A 19 -55.19 -50.75 -79.70
C LEU A 19 -55.12 -51.31 -78.29
N ALA A 20 -55.46 -52.59 -78.09
CA ALA A 20 -55.40 -53.25 -76.79
C ALA A 20 -53.96 -53.25 -76.22
N HIS A 21 -52.95 -53.44 -77.07
CA HIS A 21 -51.55 -53.35 -76.66
C HIS A 21 -51.17 -51.93 -76.22
N LEU A 22 -51.57 -50.90 -76.97
CA LEU A 22 -51.32 -49.50 -76.61
C LEU A 22 -52.08 -49.06 -75.36
N GLU A 23 -53.28 -49.58 -75.13
CA GLU A 23 -54.04 -49.34 -73.89
C GLU A 23 -53.31 -49.95 -72.70
N HIS A 24 -52.83 -51.19 -72.84
CA HIS A 24 -52.04 -51.85 -71.80
C HIS A 24 -50.72 -51.12 -71.51
N GLU A 25 -50.00 -50.71 -72.57
CA GLU A 25 -48.77 -49.92 -72.43
C GLU A 25 -49.03 -48.57 -71.74
N ASN A 26 -50.12 -47.87 -72.09
CA ASN A 26 -50.52 -46.65 -71.40
C ASN A 26 -50.86 -46.88 -69.92
N THR A 27 -51.53 -47.98 -69.58
CA THR A 27 -51.81 -48.31 -68.17
C THR A 27 -50.51 -48.57 -67.41
N SER A 28 -49.59 -49.36 -67.98
CA SER A 28 -48.29 -49.65 -67.38
C SER A 28 -47.48 -48.38 -67.16
N LEU A 29 -47.40 -47.50 -68.17
CA LEU A 29 -46.68 -46.23 -68.07
C LEU A 29 -47.27 -45.29 -67.02
N ARG A 30 -48.61 -45.27 -66.87
CA ARG A 30 -49.27 -44.48 -65.82
C ARG A 30 -48.96 -45.02 -64.42
N GLU A 31 -48.99 -46.34 -64.24
CA GLU A 31 -48.65 -46.97 -62.96
C GLU A 31 -47.17 -46.75 -62.60
N GLU A 32 -46.26 -46.85 -63.57
CA GLU A 32 -44.84 -46.53 -63.39
C GLU A 32 -44.64 -45.05 -63.03
N GLN A 33 -45.36 -44.14 -63.68
CA GLN A 33 -45.31 -42.71 -63.37
C GLN A 33 -45.82 -42.42 -61.95
N GLU A 34 -46.94 -43.02 -61.55
CA GLU A 34 -47.53 -42.82 -60.24
C GLU A 34 -46.63 -43.38 -59.12
N THR A 35 -46.08 -44.57 -59.31
CA THR A 35 -45.12 -45.17 -58.36
C THR A 35 -43.83 -44.37 -58.26
N SER A 36 -43.31 -43.86 -59.38
CA SER A 36 -42.13 -42.98 -59.40
C SER A 36 -42.41 -41.66 -58.68
N ASN A 37 -43.54 -41.02 -58.95
CA ASN A 37 -43.96 -39.78 -58.27
C ASN A 37 -44.09 -39.99 -56.76
N ALA A 38 -44.72 -41.08 -56.32
CA ALA A 38 -44.85 -41.41 -54.91
C ALA A 38 -43.46 -41.62 -54.24
N ARG A 39 -42.52 -42.27 -54.94
CA ARG A 39 -41.13 -42.41 -54.45
C ARG A 39 -40.43 -41.06 -54.29
N TYR A 40 -40.56 -40.17 -55.27
CA TYR A 40 -39.96 -38.83 -55.18
C TYR A 40 -40.58 -37.98 -54.07
N GLN A 41 -41.90 -38.04 -53.89
CA GLN A 41 -42.58 -37.35 -52.79
C GLN A 41 -42.06 -37.81 -51.42
N ASN A 42 -42.00 -39.13 -51.19
CA ASN A 42 -41.43 -39.68 -49.96
C ASN A 42 -39.97 -39.25 -49.73
N GLN A 43 -39.16 -39.21 -50.80
CA GLN A 43 -37.76 -38.77 -50.69
C GLN A 43 -37.65 -37.27 -50.36
N ILE A 44 -38.53 -36.43 -50.91
CA ILE A 44 -38.59 -35.01 -50.61
C ILE A 44 -38.98 -34.79 -49.15
N GLU A 45 -40.00 -35.49 -48.66
CA GLU A 45 -40.42 -35.41 -47.25
C GLU A 45 -39.32 -35.82 -46.28
N GLN A 46 -38.62 -36.93 -46.57
CA GLN A 46 -37.47 -37.36 -45.77
C GLN A 46 -36.35 -36.30 -45.76
N LYS A 47 -35.99 -35.75 -46.93
CA LYS A 47 -34.98 -34.70 -47.03
C LYS A 47 -35.40 -33.45 -46.27
N ASN A 48 -36.66 -33.04 -46.37
CA ASN A 48 -37.19 -31.89 -45.64
C ASN A 48 -37.12 -32.10 -44.12
N SER A 49 -37.47 -33.30 -43.63
CA SER A 49 -37.33 -33.64 -42.21
C SER A 49 -35.88 -33.50 -41.72
N VAL A 50 -34.92 -34.02 -42.49
CA VAL A 50 -33.48 -33.89 -42.17
C VAL A 50 -33.02 -32.44 -42.20
N ILE A 51 -33.49 -31.64 -43.18
CA ILE A 51 -33.19 -30.21 -43.26
C ILE A 51 -33.69 -29.49 -42.00
N THR A 52 -34.94 -29.74 -41.58
CA THR A 52 -35.50 -29.15 -40.37
C THR A 52 -34.71 -29.52 -39.12
N GLN A 53 -34.31 -30.79 -38.97
CA GLN A 53 -33.49 -31.22 -37.83
C GLN A 53 -32.13 -30.50 -37.80
N LYS A 54 -31.45 -30.40 -38.96
CA LYS A 54 -30.17 -29.69 -39.07
C LYS A 54 -30.31 -28.19 -38.81
N GLN A 55 -31.42 -27.59 -39.23
CA GLN A 55 -31.71 -26.18 -38.97
C GLN A 55 -31.79 -25.92 -37.46
N GLN A 56 -32.53 -26.75 -36.72
CA GLN A 56 -32.65 -26.67 -35.26
C GLN A 56 -31.30 -26.89 -34.56
N GLU A 57 -30.49 -27.82 -35.05
CA GLU A 57 -29.15 -28.05 -34.52
C GLU A 57 -28.24 -26.83 -34.71
N ILE A 58 -28.27 -26.21 -35.89
CA ILE A 58 -27.52 -24.97 -36.18
C ILE A 58 -27.96 -23.84 -35.27
N GLU A 59 -29.26 -23.66 -35.06
CA GLU A 59 -29.80 -22.64 -34.15
C GLU A 59 -29.31 -22.86 -32.72
N GLY A 60 -29.39 -24.10 -32.22
CA GLY A 60 -28.90 -24.45 -30.89
C GLY A 60 -27.39 -24.26 -30.71
N LEU A 61 -26.59 -24.62 -31.72
CA LEU A 61 -25.14 -24.38 -31.71
C LEU A 61 -24.81 -22.88 -31.76
N THR A 62 -25.56 -22.11 -32.55
CA THR A 62 -25.39 -20.66 -32.64
C THR A 62 -25.67 -19.98 -31.31
N GLN A 63 -26.73 -20.41 -30.61
CA GLN A 63 -27.04 -19.90 -29.27
C GLN A 63 -25.92 -20.21 -28.27
N LYS A 64 -25.47 -21.48 -28.19
CA LYS A 64 -24.37 -21.87 -27.29
C LYS A 64 -23.07 -21.10 -27.57
N LEU A 65 -22.78 -20.87 -28.85
CA LEU A 65 -21.63 -20.09 -29.27
C LEU A 65 -21.74 -18.61 -28.87
N SER A 66 -22.92 -18.02 -28.94
CA SER A 66 -23.19 -16.67 -28.43
C SER A 66 -23.00 -16.58 -26.91
N GLU A 67 -23.58 -17.53 -26.16
CA GLU A 67 -23.46 -17.59 -24.69
C GLU A 67 -22.00 -17.75 -24.25
N THR A 68 -21.26 -18.66 -24.88
CA THR A 68 -19.84 -18.91 -24.58
C THR A 68 -18.97 -17.69 -24.88
N ARG A 69 -19.26 -16.98 -25.98
CA ARG A 69 -18.57 -15.72 -26.30
C ARG A 69 -18.85 -14.64 -25.25
N GLY A 70 -20.08 -14.53 -24.78
CA GLY A 70 -20.44 -13.61 -23.70
C GLY A 70 -19.68 -13.93 -22.41
N GLN A 71 -19.64 -15.20 -22.01
CA GLN A 71 -18.87 -15.64 -20.84
C GLN A 71 -17.37 -15.35 -20.97
N PHE A 72 -16.80 -15.59 -22.15
CA PHE A 72 -15.39 -15.29 -22.42
C PHE A 72 -15.08 -13.79 -22.33
N GLN A 73 -15.98 -12.93 -22.86
CA GLN A 73 -15.84 -11.49 -22.75
C GLN A 73 -15.89 -11.02 -21.29
N GLN A 74 -16.82 -11.56 -20.50
CA GLN A 74 -16.92 -11.25 -19.08
C GLN A 74 -15.64 -11.66 -18.33
N LEU A 75 -15.17 -12.89 -18.56
CA LEU A 75 -13.96 -13.40 -17.92
C LEU A 75 -12.73 -12.54 -18.28
N ASN A 76 -12.65 -12.06 -19.52
CA ASN A 76 -11.56 -11.19 -19.95
C ASN A 76 -11.61 -9.81 -19.29
N GLN A 77 -12.81 -9.26 -19.08
CA GLN A 77 -13.00 -8.02 -18.31
C GLN A 77 -12.59 -8.21 -16.84
N ASP A 78 -13.02 -9.32 -16.24
CA ASP A 78 -12.68 -9.65 -14.85
C ASP A 78 -11.17 -9.85 -14.67
N ALA A 79 -10.51 -10.52 -15.61
CA ALA A 79 -9.05 -10.70 -15.62
C ALA A 79 -8.31 -9.37 -15.72
N THR A 80 -8.78 -8.45 -16.57
CA THR A 80 -8.21 -7.10 -16.71
C THR A 80 -8.38 -6.30 -15.43
N ALA A 81 -9.58 -6.29 -14.85
CA ALA A 81 -9.85 -5.61 -13.59
C ALA A 81 -9.02 -6.17 -12.43
N LEU A 82 -8.79 -7.49 -12.42
CA LEU A 82 -7.94 -8.14 -11.43
C LEU A 82 -6.47 -7.74 -11.59
N ALA A 83 -5.95 -7.70 -12.82
CA ALA A 83 -4.59 -7.25 -13.10
C ALA A 83 -4.36 -5.79 -12.62
N ASP A 84 -5.32 -4.91 -12.85
CA ASP A 84 -5.28 -3.52 -12.36
C ASP A 84 -5.25 -3.45 -10.83
N ARG A 85 -6.05 -4.27 -10.15
CA ARG A 85 -6.06 -4.36 -8.68
C ARG A 85 -4.71 -4.84 -8.14
N TYR A 86 -4.11 -5.87 -8.76
CA TYR A 86 -2.77 -6.33 -8.38
C TYR A 86 -1.71 -5.24 -8.59
N SER A 87 -1.74 -4.53 -9.72
CA SER A 87 -0.82 -3.42 -9.98
C SER A 87 -0.91 -2.32 -8.91
N ARG A 88 -2.13 -1.97 -8.48
CA ARG A 88 -2.34 -0.99 -7.38
C ARG A 88 -1.84 -1.53 -6.04
N LEU A 89 -2.08 -2.81 -5.76
CA LEU A 89 -1.63 -3.44 -4.53
C LEU A 89 -0.09 -3.51 -4.45
N GLU A 90 0.57 -3.83 -5.55
CA GLU A 90 2.04 -3.86 -5.66
C GLU A 90 2.65 -2.47 -5.40
N LYS A 91 2.06 -1.41 -5.97
CA LYS A 91 2.45 -0.02 -5.68
C LYS A 91 2.31 0.31 -4.20
N SER A 92 1.16 0.00 -3.61
CA SER A 92 0.91 0.21 -2.17
C SER A 92 1.91 -0.54 -1.28
N CYS A 93 2.27 -1.78 -1.65
CA CYS A 93 3.28 -2.57 -0.94
C CYS A 93 4.67 -1.91 -1.02
N THR A 94 5.02 -1.37 -2.19
CA THR A 94 6.27 -0.64 -2.41
C THR A 94 6.30 0.65 -1.58
N ASP A 95 5.23 1.42 -1.59
CA ASP A 95 5.11 2.66 -0.81
C ASP A 95 5.21 2.37 0.70
N LEU A 96 4.53 1.32 1.16
CA LEU A 96 4.60 0.88 2.56
C LEU A 96 6.01 0.44 2.95
N LYS A 97 6.70 -0.31 2.09
CA LYS A 97 8.09 -0.71 2.30
C LYS A 97 9.01 0.51 2.42
N ASN A 98 8.87 1.49 1.53
CA ASN A 98 9.65 2.73 1.58
C ASN A 98 9.39 3.48 2.89
N ARG A 99 8.13 3.60 3.29
CA ARG A 99 7.75 4.24 4.55
C ARG A 99 8.35 3.54 5.77
N PHE A 100 8.40 2.20 5.78
CA PHE A 100 9.07 1.45 6.83
C PHE A 100 10.59 1.71 6.86
N GLN A 101 11.23 1.83 5.71
CA GLN A 101 12.67 2.14 5.64
C GLN A 101 12.98 3.54 6.18
N GLU A 102 12.14 4.54 5.85
CA GLU A 102 12.24 5.90 6.41
C GLU A 102 12.12 5.89 7.93
N ILE A 103 11.09 5.23 8.48
CA ILE A 103 10.89 5.14 9.94
C ILE A 103 12.09 4.46 10.62
N LEU A 104 12.67 3.43 9.99
CA LEU A 104 13.87 2.78 10.52
C LEU A 104 15.09 3.71 10.53
N ALA A 105 15.25 4.53 9.50
CA ALA A 105 16.30 5.54 9.43
C ALA A 105 16.10 6.62 10.51
N GLU A 106 14.91 7.21 10.61
CA GLU A 106 14.56 8.20 11.65
C GLU A 106 14.80 7.66 13.06
N ARG A 107 14.41 6.40 13.32
CA ARG A 107 14.66 5.74 14.61
C ARG A 107 16.16 5.63 14.91
N ASN A 108 16.97 5.29 13.92
CA ASN A 108 18.42 5.16 14.09
C ASN A 108 19.06 6.53 14.37
N GLU A 109 18.62 7.58 13.68
CA GLU A 109 19.06 8.95 13.92
C GLU A 109 18.70 9.41 15.34
N LEU A 110 17.46 9.17 15.77
CA LEU A 110 17.02 9.49 17.14
C LEU A 110 17.84 8.76 18.19
N ARG A 111 18.24 7.50 17.93
CA ARG A 111 19.13 6.76 18.82
C ARG A 111 20.51 7.42 18.91
N ALA A 112 21.10 7.82 17.78
CA ALA A 112 22.39 8.50 17.77
C ALA A 112 22.33 9.85 18.51
N VAL A 113 21.28 10.64 18.29
CA VAL A 113 21.05 11.90 19.02
C VAL A 113 20.91 11.66 20.51
N LYS A 114 20.14 10.63 20.91
CA LYS A 114 19.99 10.25 22.32
C LYS A 114 21.33 9.88 22.97
N GLU A 115 22.15 9.08 22.28
CA GLU A 115 23.48 8.69 22.77
C GLU A 115 24.40 9.90 22.94
N LYS A 116 24.38 10.85 21.99
CA LYS A 116 25.11 12.12 22.08
C LYS A 116 24.65 12.96 23.28
N LEU A 117 23.34 13.16 23.43
CA LEU A 117 22.79 13.94 24.55
C LEU A 117 23.13 13.33 25.92
N LEU A 118 23.15 12.00 26.03
CA LEU A 118 23.57 11.33 27.27
C LEU A 118 25.05 11.56 27.59
N LEU A 119 25.92 11.59 26.56
CA LEU A 119 27.33 11.90 26.74
C LEU A 119 27.52 13.36 27.19
N ASP A 120 26.86 14.29 26.50
CA ASP A 120 26.90 15.72 26.83
C ASP A 120 26.38 15.98 28.26
N GLN A 121 25.30 15.30 28.65
CA GLN A 121 24.76 15.36 30.01
C GLN A 121 25.78 14.89 31.07
N ARG A 122 26.49 13.79 30.81
CA ARG A 122 27.53 13.28 31.73
C ARG A 122 28.70 14.27 31.84
N HIS A 123 29.12 14.87 30.73
CA HIS A 123 30.16 15.90 30.76
C HIS A 123 29.73 17.12 31.58
N ALA A 124 28.53 17.65 31.34
CA ALA A 124 28.00 18.77 32.10
C ALA A 124 27.91 18.45 33.60
N GLN A 125 27.48 17.24 33.97
CA GLN A 125 27.44 16.81 35.38
C GLN A 125 28.83 16.77 36.03
N GLN A 126 29.85 16.28 35.32
CA GLN A 126 31.23 16.28 35.82
C GLN A 126 31.76 17.70 36.00
N GLU A 127 31.44 18.61 35.08
CA GLU A 127 31.86 20.00 35.15
C GLU A 127 31.20 20.75 36.32
N ILE A 128 29.89 20.54 36.54
CA ILE A 128 29.18 21.04 37.73
C ILE A 128 29.85 20.54 39.02
N GLN A 129 30.21 19.26 39.09
CA GLN A 129 30.92 18.72 40.26
C GLN A 129 32.27 19.39 40.50
N ARG A 130 33.06 19.63 39.43
CA ARG A 130 34.35 20.33 39.54
C ARG A 130 34.16 21.77 40.02
N LEU A 131 33.21 22.50 39.43
CA LEU A 131 32.91 23.88 39.82
C LEU A 131 32.43 23.98 41.26
N ASN A 132 31.61 23.03 41.73
CA ASN A 132 31.18 22.98 43.13
C ASN A 132 32.37 22.75 44.08
N GLN A 133 33.28 21.82 43.77
CA GLN A 133 34.49 21.60 44.57
C GLN A 133 35.41 22.84 44.58
N GLU A 134 35.52 23.54 43.46
CA GLU A 134 36.30 24.77 43.38
C GLU A 134 35.65 25.89 44.19
N ALA A 135 34.33 26.05 44.11
CA ALA A 135 33.57 27.01 44.92
C ALA A 135 33.72 26.74 46.43
N GLU A 136 33.66 25.48 46.86
CA GLU A 136 33.91 25.09 48.26
C GLU A 136 35.34 25.46 48.70
N ARG A 137 36.35 25.15 47.87
CA ARG A 137 37.75 25.53 48.16
C ARG A 137 37.94 27.04 48.26
N LEU A 138 37.33 27.81 47.35
CA LEU A 138 37.38 29.27 47.39
C LEU A 138 36.68 29.82 48.63
N THR A 139 35.55 29.23 49.02
CA THR A 139 34.82 29.59 50.24
C THR A 139 35.69 29.37 51.48
N GLN A 140 36.30 28.19 51.63
CA GLN A 140 37.23 27.90 52.74
C GLN A 140 38.44 28.85 52.77
N LYS A 141 39.03 29.16 51.59
CA LYS A 141 40.12 30.14 51.50
C LYS A 141 39.66 31.53 51.95
N ASN A 142 38.46 31.93 51.56
CA ASN A 142 37.88 33.23 51.92
C ASN A 142 37.61 33.32 53.43
N GLU A 143 37.05 32.27 54.04
CA GLU A 143 36.88 32.15 55.49
C GLU A 143 38.21 32.22 56.24
N SER A 144 39.24 31.49 55.80
CA SER A 144 40.58 31.57 56.40
C SER A 144 41.20 32.96 56.27
N ALA A 145 41.03 33.62 55.12
CA ALA A 145 41.49 34.98 54.91
C ALA A 145 40.78 35.97 55.85
N LYS A 146 39.45 35.86 56.00
CA LYS A 146 38.67 36.65 56.96
C LYS A 146 39.16 36.45 58.39
N ALA A 147 39.35 35.21 58.82
CA ALA A 147 39.87 34.91 60.16
C ALA A 147 41.26 35.53 60.39
N LYS A 148 42.17 35.47 59.40
CA LYS A 148 43.47 36.14 59.48
C LYS A 148 43.33 37.66 59.60
N VAL A 149 42.41 38.26 58.85
CA VAL A 149 42.11 39.69 58.93
C VAL A 149 41.58 40.06 60.31
N GLU A 150 40.66 39.28 60.88
CA GLU A 150 40.16 39.49 62.25
C GLU A 150 41.29 39.43 63.29
N VAL A 151 42.21 38.46 63.18
CA VAL A 151 43.39 38.38 64.07
C VAL A 151 44.28 39.62 63.92
N ILE A 152 44.50 40.10 62.69
CA ILE A 152 45.27 41.33 62.45
C ILE A 152 44.55 42.53 63.09
N ILE A 153 43.24 42.65 62.92
CA ILE A 153 42.43 43.72 63.53
C ILE A 153 42.55 43.67 65.06
N GLN A 154 42.40 42.49 65.69
CA GLN A 154 42.56 42.33 67.13
C GLN A 154 43.96 42.73 67.60
N ARG A 155 45.01 42.32 66.89
CA ARG A 155 46.39 42.65 67.23
C ARG A 155 46.68 44.15 67.07
N LEU A 156 46.15 44.78 66.03
CA LEU A 156 46.22 46.23 65.83
C LEU A 156 45.47 46.98 66.95
N ALA A 157 44.32 46.48 67.41
CA ALA A 157 43.60 47.08 68.53
C ALA A 157 44.42 47.04 69.83
N ILE A 158 45.07 45.91 70.14
CA ILE A 158 45.96 45.78 71.32
C ILE A 158 47.16 46.73 71.20
N LEU A 159 47.83 46.76 70.04
CA LEU A 159 48.94 47.68 69.79
C LEU A 159 48.51 49.14 69.91
N GLY A 160 47.34 49.50 69.40
CA GLY A 160 46.76 50.84 69.55
C GLY A 160 46.59 51.20 71.03
N THR A 161 46.05 50.30 71.86
CA THR A 161 45.90 50.54 73.30
C THR A 161 47.22 50.64 74.05
N ALA A 162 48.24 49.85 73.68
CA ALA A 162 49.56 49.90 74.30
C ALA A 162 50.32 51.17 73.88
N GLN A 163 50.16 51.61 72.64
CA GLN A 163 50.75 52.85 72.13
C GLN A 163 50.07 54.08 72.75
N ASP A 164 48.75 54.03 72.97
CA ASP A 164 48.00 55.04 73.73
C ASP A 164 48.38 55.04 75.22
N GLN A 165 48.57 53.87 75.86
CA GLN A 165 49.07 53.78 77.23
C GLN A 165 50.47 54.37 77.35
N ASN A 166 51.40 54.00 76.46
CA ASN A 166 52.75 54.59 76.43
C ASN A 166 52.69 56.11 76.15
N ALA A 167 51.78 56.58 75.30
CA ALA A 167 51.59 58.01 75.05
C ALA A 167 51.03 58.74 76.27
N GLN A 168 50.08 58.15 77.00
CA GLN A 168 49.53 58.67 78.26
C GLN A 168 50.58 58.64 79.39
N GLU A 169 51.39 57.60 79.49
CA GLU A 169 52.48 57.48 80.47
C GLU A 169 53.58 58.51 80.19
N ILE A 170 53.93 58.73 78.91
CA ILE A 170 54.80 59.85 78.49
C ILE A 170 54.17 61.21 78.82
N GLN A 171 52.86 61.38 78.65
CA GLN A 171 52.15 62.62 79.03
C GLN A 171 52.13 62.86 80.55
N GLN A 172 51.99 61.80 81.35
CA GLN A 172 52.06 61.86 82.82
C GLN A 172 53.49 62.10 83.32
N LEU A 173 54.51 61.55 82.64
CA LEU A 173 55.92 61.82 82.92
C LEU A 173 56.36 63.21 82.44
N ALA A 174 55.72 63.76 81.40
CA ALA A 174 55.89 65.15 80.96
C ALA A 174 55.17 66.18 81.87
N HIS A 175 54.23 65.72 82.72
CA HIS A 175 53.55 66.53 83.71
C HIS A 175 53.55 65.87 85.11
N PRO A 176 54.70 65.84 85.81
CA PRO A 176 54.74 65.46 87.22
C PRO A 176 54.21 66.64 88.05
N THR A 177 53.00 66.50 88.59
CA THR A 177 52.57 67.09 89.87
C THR A 177 52.83 68.61 90.07
N GLU A 178 51.95 69.47 89.57
CA GLU A 178 51.73 70.80 90.19
C GLU A 178 50.65 70.67 91.28
N VAL A 179 50.99 70.03 92.40
CA VAL A 179 50.33 70.31 93.68
C VAL A 179 51.40 70.29 94.77
N THR A 180 52.23 71.33 94.84
CA THR A 180 52.72 71.87 96.12
C THR A 180 53.39 73.24 95.92
N GLU A 181 52.95 74.19 96.76
CA GLU A 181 53.56 75.48 97.16
C GLU A 181 53.02 76.81 96.59
N GLU A 182 52.92 77.76 97.54
CA GLU A 182 52.49 79.17 97.51
C GLU A 182 50.97 79.40 97.70
N ALA A 183 50.41 79.74 98.88
CA ALA A 183 50.96 80.38 100.07
C ALA A 183 51.76 81.65 99.77
N SER A 184 51.08 82.74 99.39
CA SER A 184 51.29 84.10 99.95
C SER A 184 50.44 85.15 99.21
N SER A 185 49.69 85.93 100.01
CA SER A 185 48.94 87.17 99.71
C SER A 185 47.60 87.08 98.98
#